data_AF-A0A4R9JMR8-F1
#
_entry.id   AF-A0A4R9JMR8-F1
#
_cell.length_a   1.000
_cell.length_b   1.000
_cell.length_c   1.000
_cell.angle_alpha   90.00
_cell.angle_beta   90.00
_cell.angle_gamma   90.00
#
_symmetry.space_group_name_H-M   'P 1'
#
loop_
_entity.id
_entity.type
_entity.pdbx_description
1 polymer ?
#
loop_
_entity_poly.entity_id
_entity_poly.type
_entity_poly.pdbx_seq_one_letter_code
_entity_poly.pdbx_strand_id
1 'polypeptide(L)'
;MKWIFGFLFISLSFFHCGLFYKGVPKAGEFCYVLTKPPECLYVDFESKKLIWNDVEYVLEEKLRMDYFFKSNDELYELTVSTVNRVELKNLTTANFNKFYMRKKDKFVEIPTPDAKHE
;
A
#
# COMPACT_ATOMS: atom_id res chain seq x y z
N MET A 1 59.02 -31.28 2.28
CA MET A 1 58.44 -31.48 0.94
C MET A 1 57.23 -32.40 1.09
N LYS A 2 56.02 -31.84 1.06
CA LYS A 2 54.75 -32.59 0.95
C LYS A 2 53.72 -31.60 0.41
N TRP A 3 53.36 -31.82 -0.86
CA TRP A 3 52.27 -31.15 -1.55
C TRP A 3 50.93 -31.79 -1.17
N ILE A 4 49.84 -31.10 -1.51
CA ILE A 4 48.49 -31.55 -1.92
C ILE A 4 47.43 -30.70 -1.20
N PHE A 5 46.95 -29.62 -1.84
CA PHE A 5 45.71 -29.58 -2.65
C PHE A 5 44.49 -30.10 -1.90
N GLY A 6 43.55 -29.21 -1.53
CA GLY A 6 42.32 -29.62 -0.88
C GLY A 6 41.31 -28.50 -0.67
N PHE A 7 40.56 -28.21 -1.73
CA PHE A 7 39.20 -27.66 -1.72
C PHE A 7 38.92 -26.37 -0.92
N LEU A 8 39.01 -25.26 -1.65
CA LEU A 8 38.35 -24.00 -1.35
C LEU A 8 36.81 -24.21 -1.45
N PHE A 9 36.17 -24.56 -0.34
CA PHE A 9 34.71 -24.58 -0.23
C PHE A 9 34.22 -23.13 -0.14
N ILE A 10 34.05 -22.47 -1.29
CA ILE A 10 33.37 -21.18 -1.39
C ILE A 10 31.89 -21.45 -1.10
N SER A 11 31.49 -21.21 0.15
CA SER A 11 30.08 -21.10 0.52
C SER A 11 29.47 -19.88 -0.19
N LEU A 12 28.91 -20.12 -1.37
CA LEU A 12 28.00 -19.19 -2.06
C LEU A 12 26.72 -19.09 -1.22
N SER A 13 26.76 -18.30 -0.15
CA SER A 13 25.57 -17.87 0.56
C SER A 13 24.81 -16.91 -0.35
N PHE A 14 23.83 -17.45 -1.07
CA PHE A 14 22.88 -16.67 -1.85
C PHE A 14 22.14 -15.71 -0.90
N PHE A 15 22.54 -14.43 -0.93
CA PHE A 15 21.76 -13.33 -0.37
C PHE A 15 20.50 -13.14 -1.21
N HIS A 16 19.50 -13.97 -0.98
CA HIS A 16 18.14 -13.74 -1.43
C HIS A 16 17.26 -13.49 -0.21
N CYS A 17 17.27 -12.27 0.30
CA CYS A 17 16.22 -11.83 1.21
C CYS A 17 16.00 -10.32 1.08
N GLY A 18 15.40 -9.94 -0.04
CA GLY A 18 14.94 -8.59 -0.30
C GLY A 18 13.91 -8.56 -1.43
N LEU A 19 13.18 -9.67 -1.61
CA LEU A 19 12.04 -9.66 -2.53
C LEU A 19 10.89 -9.02 -1.76
N PHE A 20 10.68 -7.72 -1.96
CA PHE A 20 9.49 -7.00 -1.53
C PHE A 20 8.28 -7.86 -1.91
N TYR A 21 7.66 -8.51 -0.93
CA TYR A 21 6.52 -9.38 -1.14
C TYR A 21 5.35 -8.49 -1.60
N LYS A 22 4.98 -8.60 -2.88
CA LYS A 22 3.86 -7.87 -3.50
C LYS A 22 2.52 -8.56 -3.25
N GLY A 23 2.26 -9.01 -2.01
CA GLY A 23 1.01 -9.65 -1.62
C GLY A 23 0.45 -9.06 -0.33
N VAL A 24 -0.71 -9.57 0.09
CA VAL A 24 -1.29 -9.20 1.39
C VAL A 24 -0.32 -9.57 2.51
N PRO A 25 -0.21 -8.79 3.60
CA PRO A 25 0.67 -9.14 4.71
C PRO A 25 0.34 -10.54 5.25
N LYS A 26 1.35 -11.20 5.85
CA LYS A 26 1.10 -12.47 6.54
C LYS A 26 0.17 -12.23 7.75
N ALA A 27 -0.61 -13.26 8.09
CA ALA A 27 -1.39 -13.24 9.32
C ALA A 27 -0.48 -13.02 10.54
N GLY A 28 -0.95 -12.25 11.53
CA GLY A 28 -0.14 -11.90 12.69
C GLY A 28 -0.74 -10.82 13.58
N GLU A 29 0.03 -10.48 14.63
CA GLU A 29 -0.29 -9.42 15.58
C GLU A 29 0.26 -8.07 15.11
N PHE A 30 -0.58 -7.04 15.16
CA PHE A 30 -0.26 -5.67 14.80
C PHE A 30 -0.56 -4.76 15.99
N CYS A 31 0.42 -3.97 16.44
CA CYS A 31 0.30 -3.14 17.64
C CYS A 31 0.40 -1.65 17.34
N TYR A 32 -0.46 -0.86 17.96
CA TYR A 32 -0.37 0.59 18.01
C TYR A 32 0.62 1.02 19.10
N VAL A 33 1.90 1.10 18.72
CA VAL A 33 3.03 1.31 19.64
C VAL A 33 3.12 2.70 20.29
N LEU A 34 2.23 3.63 19.94
CA LEU A 34 2.21 4.98 20.53
C LEU A 34 1.45 5.01 21.87
N THR A 35 0.91 3.89 22.34
CA THR A 35 0.24 3.71 23.63
C THR A 35 1.06 2.86 24.60
N LYS A 36 0.83 3.03 25.90
CA LYS A 36 1.45 2.23 26.97
C LYS A 36 0.36 1.72 27.93
N PRO A 37 0.08 0.40 27.98
CA PRO A 37 0.65 -0.66 27.14
C PRO A 37 0.26 -0.51 25.67
N PRO A 38 1.02 -1.09 24.71
CA PRO A 38 0.64 -1.11 23.31
C PRO A 38 -0.71 -1.81 23.11
N GLU A 39 -1.61 -1.18 22.38
CA GLU A 39 -2.88 -1.79 21.95
C GLU A 39 -2.62 -2.67 20.71
N CYS A 40 -2.88 -3.97 20.81
CA CYS A 40 -2.63 -4.93 19.74
C CYS A 40 -3.94 -5.55 19.21
N LEU A 41 -3.89 -6.01 17.96
CA LEU A 41 -4.94 -6.77 17.28
C LEU A 41 -4.31 -7.89 16.45
N TYR A 42 -5.06 -8.96 16.19
CA TYR A 42 -4.61 -10.05 15.33
C TYR A 42 -5.40 -10.03 14.02
N VAL A 43 -4.71 -10.09 12.89
CA VAL A 43 -5.34 -10.09 11.57
C VAL A 43 -4.87 -11.32 10.79
N ASP A 44 -5.83 -12.02 10.18
CA ASP A 44 -5.59 -13.03 9.16
C ASP A 44 -6.28 -12.59 7.86
N PHE A 45 -5.46 -12.10 6.92
CA PHE A 45 -5.93 -11.59 5.63
C PHE A 45 -6.41 -12.71 4.70
N GLU A 46 -5.90 -13.94 4.84
CA GLU A 46 -6.30 -15.07 3.99
C GLU A 46 -7.68 -15.59 4.40
N SER A 47 -7.94 -15.71 5.72
CA SER A 47 -9.24 -16.13 6.24
C SER A 47 -10.24 -15.01 6.45
N LYS A 48 -9.84 -13.75 6.19
CA LYS A 48 -10.65 -12.54 6.38
C LYS A 48 -11.14 -12.38 7.83
N LYS A 49 -10.25 -12.60 8.80
CA LYS A 49 -10.56 -12.51 10.23
C LYS A 49 -9.76 -11.43 10.92
N LEU A 50 -10.42 -10.72 11.83
CA LEU A 50 -9.83 -9.77 12.76
C LEU A 50 -10.22 -10.17 14.18
N ILE A 51 -9.24 -10.30 15.08
CA ILE A 51 -9.48 -10.42 16.51
C ILE A 51 -9.03 -9.12 17.18
N TRP A 52 -9.96 -8.43 17.82
CA TRP A 52 -9.71 -7.18 18.52
C TRP A 52 -10.49 -7.15 19.83
N ASN A 53 -9.81 -6.88 20.94
CA ASN A 53 -10.38 -6.94 22.30
C ASN A 53 -11.12 -8.25 22.58
N ASP A 54 -10.51 -9.39 22.24
CA ASP A 54 -11.05 -10.75 22.39
C ASP A 54 -12.35 -11.04 21.61
N VAL A 55 -12.72 -10.18 20.66
CA VAL A 55 -13.87 -10.36 19.78
C VAL A 55 -13.40 -10.64 18.36
N GLU A 56 -13.98 -11.66 17.72
CA GLU A 56 -13.74 -12.00 16.32
C GLU A 56 -14.70 -11.24 15.39
N TYR A 57 -14.15 -10.65 14.35
CA TYR A 57 -14.86 -9.93 13.29
C TYR A 57 -14.51 -10.52 11.93
N VAL A 58 -15.49 -10.57 11.03
CA VAL A 58 -15.30 -10.92 9.62
C VAL A 58 -14.92 -9.65 8.85
N LEU A 59 -13.85 -9.73 8.06
CA LEU A 59 -13.39 -8.65 7.21
C LEU A 59 -14.08 -8.68 5.85
N GLU A 60 -14.59 -7.53 5.43
CA GLU A 60 -15.07 -7.33 4.07
C GLU A 60 -13.97 -6.73 3.19
N GLU A 61 -13.77 -7.29 2.00
CA GLU A 61 -12.81 -6.75 1.05
C GLU A 61 -13.35 -5.48 0.40
N LYS A 62 -12.58 -4.41 0.50
CA LYS A 62 -12.82 -3.19 -0.24
C LYS A 62 -11.66 -2.94 -1.19
N LEU A 63 -11.92 -3.07 -2.50
CA LEU A 63 -10.96 -2.67 -3.52
C LEU A 63 -10.76 -1.14 -3.45
N ARG A 64 -9.53 -0.73 -3.21
CA ARG A 64 -9.07 0.66 -3.32
C ARG A 64 -8.06 0.72 -4.45
N MET A 65 -8.22 1.68 -5.34
CA MET A 65 -7.23 1.97 -6.38
C MET A 65 -6.63 3.34 -6.08
N ASP A 66 -5.32 3.38 -5.89
CA ASP A 66 -4.56 4.59 -5.65
C ASP A 66 -3.66 4.86 -6.86
N TYR A 67 -3.70 6.09 -7.37
CA TYR A 67 -2.88 6.55 -8.49
C TYR A 67 -1.97 7.67 -8.02
N PHE A 68 -0.72 7.65 -8.45
CA PHE A 68 0.21 8.77 -8.23
C PHE A 68 0.42 9.54 -9.53
N PHE A 69 0.43 10.87 -9.42
CA PHE A 69 0.79 11.75 -10.52
C PHE A 69 1.52 12.98 -9.99
N LYS A 70 2.27 13.64 -10.86
CA LYS A 70 2.95 14.90 -10.54
C LYS A 70 2.26 16.06 -11.24
N SER A 71 2.25 17.21 -10.58
CA SER A 71 1.78 18.47 -11.15
C SER A 71 2.53 19.61 -10.47
N ASN A 72 3.17 20.49 -11.26
CA ASN A 72 3.98 21.61 -10.74
C ASN A 72 5.00 21.18 -9.67
N ASP A 73 5.77 20.12 -9.95
CA ASP A 73 6.75 19.49 -9.03
C ASP A 73 6.21 18.92 -7.71
N GLU A 74 4.89 18.97 -7.48
CA GLU A 74 4.25 18.34 -6.33
C GLU A 74 3.75 16.94 -6.66
N LEU A 75 3.81 16.03 -5.68
CA LEU A 75 3.32 14.66 -5.79
C LEU A 75 1.89 14.59 -5.26
N TYR A 76 0.98 14.07 -6.09
CA TYR A 76 -0.41 13.86 -5.74
C TYR A 76 -0.77 12.38 -5.71
N GLU A 77 -1.69 12.04 -4.83
CA GLU A 77 -2.34 10.74 -4.73
C GLU A 77 -3.84 10.91 -5.04
N LEU A 78 -4.34 10.15 -6.02
CA LEU A 78 -5.75 10.05 -6.35
C LEU A 78 -6.28 8.67 -5.94
N THR A 79 -7.12 8.63 -4.92
CA THR A 79 -7.73 7.42 -4.38
C THR A 79 -9.16 7.26 -4.88
N VAL A 80 -9.47 6.14 -5.51
CA VAL A 80 -10.84 5.74 -5.82
C VAL A 80 -11.46 5.13 -4.57
N SER A 81 -12.36 5.88 -3.92
CA SER A 81 -12.94 5.48 -2.63
C SER A 81 -14.27 4.73 -2.77
N THR A 82 -15.03 5.01 -3.84
CA THR A 82 -16.22 4.26 -4.29
C THR A 82 -16.40 4.45 -5.80
N VAL A 83 -17.36 3.75 -6.42
CA VAL A 83 -17.73 3.92 -7.85
C VAL A 83 -18.00 5.38 -8.23
N ASN A 84 -18.48 6.19 -7.28
CA ASN A 84 -18.90 7.57 -7.52
C ASN A 84 -18.07 8.61 -6.78
N ARG A 85 -16.96 8.23 -6.13
CA ARG A 85 -16.16 9.14 -5.31
C ARG A 85 -14.67 8.90 -5.49
N VAL A 86 -13.94 9.98 -5.75
CA VAL A 86 -12.47 10.01 -5.73
C VAL A 86 -11.98 11.01 -4.70
N GLU A 87 -10.84 10.74 -4.09
CA GLU A 87 -10.16 11.59 -3.12
C GLU A 87 -8.80 11.99 -3.69
N LEU A 88 -8.45 13.27 -3.60
CA LEU A 88 -7.20 13.83 -4.08
C LEU A 88 -6.42 14.41 -2.90
N LYS A 89 -5.23 13.88 -2.67
CA LYS A 89 -4.32 14.29 -1.62
C LYS A 89 -3.01 14.81 -2.22
N ASN A 90 -2.49 15.90 -1.68
CA ASN A 90 -1.12 16.33 -1.97
C ASN A 90 -0.20 15.67 -0.94
N LEU A 91 0.83 14.97 -1.42
CA LEU A 91 1.81 14.28 -0.59
C LEU A 91 3.01 15.15 -0.24
N THR A 92 3.21 16.26 -0.96
CA THR A 92 4.26 17.25 -0.69
C THR A 92 3.81 18.29 0.34
N THR A 93 2.57 18.78 0.22
CA THR A 93 2.02 19.85 1.05
C THR A 93 1.01 19.30 2.05
N ALA A 94 1.28 19.50 3.35
CA ALA A 94 0.38 19.07 4.41
C ALA A 94 -1.00 19.77 4.31
N ASN A 95 -2.06 19.06 4.71
CA ASN A 95 -3.45 19.55 4.81
C ASN A 95 -4.22 19.80 3.48
N PHE A 96 -3.71 19.38 2.32
CA PHE A 96 -4.52 19.34 1.10
C PHE A 96 -5.16 17.96 0.91
N ASN A 97 -6.45 17.87 1.19
CA ASN A 97 -7.28 16.70 0.89
C ASN A 97 -8.66 17.17 0.40
N LYS A 98 -9.03 16.78 -0.82
CA LYS A 98 -10.33 17.09 -1.43
C LYS A 98 -10.98 15.81 -1.92
N PHE A 99 -12.30 15.70 -1.78
CA PHE A 99 -13.07 14.63 -2.41
C PHE A 99 -13.92 15.19 -3.54
N TYR A 100 -14.10 14.40 -4.58
CA TYR A 100 -14.92 14.72 -5.74
C TYR A 100 -15.93 13.61 -5.96
N MET A 101 -17.16 14.00 -6.27
CA MET A 101 -18.25 13.11 -6.60
C MET A 101 -18.46 13.07 -8.11
N ARG A 102 -18.78 11.89 -8.64
CA ARG A 102 -19.20 11.75 -10.03
C ARG A 102 -20.49 12.53 -10.25
N LYS A 103 -20.53 13.40 -11.27
CA LYS A 103 -21.76 14.08 -11.68
C LYS A 103 -22.79 13.06 -12.18
N LYS A 104 -24.08 13.33 -11.94
CA LYS A 104 -25.19 12.46 -12.37
C LYS A 104 -25.42 12.49 -13.89
N ASP A 105 -25.07 13.60 -14.54
CA ASP A 105 -25.27 13.78 -15.97
C ASP A 105 -24.32 12.89 -16.78
N LYS A 106 -24.82 12.31 -17.88
CA LYS A 106 -24.01 11.51 -18.79
C LYS A 106 -22.96 12.41 -19.44
N PHE A 107 -21.70 12.22 -19.08
CA PHE A 107 -20.58 12.77 -19.84
C PHE A 107 -20.64 12.20 -21.26
N VAL A 108 -20.70 13.09 -22.26
CA VAL A 108 -20.70 12.71 -23.67
C VAL A 108 -19.27 12.44 -24.13
N GLU A 109 -18.28 13.23 -23.68
CA GLU A 109 -16.85 13.10 -24.04
C GLU A 109 -15.92 13.53 -22.88
N ILE A 110 -14.72 12.94 -22.80
CA ILE A 110 -13.66 13.36 -21.88
C ILE A 110 -13.03 14.64 -22.46
N PRO A 111 -12.91 15.75 -21.68
CA PRO A 111 -12.26 16.96 -22.18
C PRO A 111 -10.82 16.67 -22.61
N THR A 112 -10.49 16.99 -23.86
CA THR A 112 -9.11 16.96 -24.36
C THR A 112 -8.37 18.16 -23.77
N PRO A 113 -7.27 17.98 -23.01
CA PRO A 113 -6.51 19.11 -22.51
C PRO A 113 -5.80 19.82 -23.66
N ASP A 114 -6.00 21.12 -23.83
CA ASP A 114 -5.32 21.93 -24.86
C ASP A 114 -3.83 22.19 -24.54
N ALA A 115 -3.37 21.88 -23.33
CA ALA A 115 -1.99 22.12 -22.92
C ALA A 115 -1.41 20.94 -22.12
N LYS A 116 -0.23 20.48 -22.54
CA LYS A 116 0.63 19.61 -21.73
C LYS A 116 1.07 20.41 -20.51
N HIS A 117 0.62 20.03 -19.32
CA HIS A 117 1.34 20.39 -18.11
C HIS A 117 2.61 19.52 -18.09
N GLU A 118 3.76 20.15 -18.37
CA GLU A 118 5.10 19.59 -18.16
C GLU A 118 5.41 19.43 -16.67
#